data_AF-A0A5C7VKA0-F1
#
_entry.id   AF-A0A5C7VKA0-F1
#
_cell.length_a   1.000
_cell.length_b   1.000
_cell.length_c   1.000
_cell.angle_alpha   90.00
_cell.angle_beta   90.00
_cell.angle_gamma   90.00
#
_symmetry.space_group_name_H-M   'P 1'
#
loop_
_entity.id
_entity.type
_entity.pdbx_description
1 polymer ?
#
loop_
_entity_poly.entity_id
_entity_poly.type
_entity_poly.pdbx_seq_one_letter_code
_entity_poly.pdbx_strand_id
1 'polypeptide(L)'
;MLGDDRPAWTHHALLPGGNLGEHGVDLAGFIAELQARHPEQPAALPSRLAHAYGSVAAELLARPAGDEIAPGLFERELQYLVDHEWARSAEDVLWRRSKLGLHYTAAQQAAVARWLDAR
;
A
#
# COMPACT_ATOMS: atom_id res chain seq x y z
N MET A 1 23.48 6.03 22.38
CA MET A 1 24.77 6.72 22.53
C MET A 1 25.85 5.78 22.01
N LEU A 2 26.85 6.26 21.25
CA LEU A 2 27.88 5.40 20.63
C LEU A 2 28.74 4.68 21.68
N GLY A 3 28.91 3.38 21.48
CA GLY A 3 29.45 2.39 22.44
C GLY A 3 28.62 1.09 22.42
N ASP A 4 28.03 0.75 21.28
CA ASP A 4 27.04 -0.31 21.15
C ASP A 4 27.69 -1.58 20.62
N ASP A 5 27.77 -2.57 21.50
CA ASP A 5 28.39 -3.88 21.33
C ASP A 5 27.37 -4.97 20.94
N ARG A 6 26.14 -4.58 20.58
CA ARG A 6 25.13 -5.51 20.05
C ARG A 6 25.56 -6.08 18.69
N PRO A 7 25.32 -7.38 18.45
CA PRO A 7 25.62 -7.99 17.16
C PRO A 7 24.74 -7.41 16.04
N ALA A 8 25.26 -7.43 14.81
CA ALA A 8 24.48 -7.07 13.63
C ALA A 8 23.29 -8.02 13.48
N TRP A 9 22.09 -7.47 13.30
CA TRP A 9 20.83 -8.23 13.32
C TRP A 9 20.03 -8.15 12.01
N THR A 10 20.29 -7.15 11.17
CA THR A 10 19.45 -6.82 10.01
C THR A 10 19.48 -7.87 8.90
N HIS A 11 20.51 -8.71 8.82
CA HIS A 11 20.64 -9.77 7.82
C HIS A 11 19.46 -10.76 7.83
N HIS A 12 18.88 -11.03 9.01
CA HIS A 12 17.77 -11.97 9.18
C HIS A 12 16.43 -11.30 9.44
N ALA A 13 16.40 -9.96 9.44
CA ALA A 13 15.20 -9.20 9.70
C ALA A 13 14.33 -9.12 8.44
N LEU A 14 13.03 -9.37 8.60
CA LEU A 14 12.05 -9.00 7.59
C LEU A 14 11.75 -7.51 7.75
N LEU A 15 11.83 -6.78 6.64
CA LEU A 15 11.37 -5.39 6.60
C LEU A 15 9.84 -5.34 6.77
N PRO A 16 9.28 -4.21 7.25
CA PRO A 16 7.84 -4.01 7.30
C PRO A 16 7.18 -4.35 5.96
N GLY A 17 6.06 -5.07 5.99
CA GLY A 17 5.36 -5.59 4.80
C GLY A 17 5.96 -6.86 4.21
N GLY A 18 7.20 -7.24 4.55
CA GLY A 18 7.89 -8.40 3.96
C GLY A 18 7.52 -9.77 4.56
N ASN A 19 6.75 -9.80 5.64
CA ASN A 19 6.25 -11.04 6.24
C ASN A 19 4.83 -11.34 5.77
N LEU A 20 4.68 -12.18 4.74
CA LEU A 20 3.40 -12.51 4.10
C LEU A 20 2.63 -13.63 4.82
N GLY A 21 2.87 -13.82 6.12
CA GLY A 21 2.19 -14.82 6.94
C GLY A 21 2.59 -16.24 6.55
N GLU A 22 1.60 -17.09 6.27
CA GLU A 22 1.83 -18.50 5.90
C GLU A 22 2.62 -18.65 4.58
N HIS A 23 2.61 -17.64 3.72
CA HIS A 23 3.38 -17.62 2.47
C HIS A 23 4.87 -17.26 2.68
N GLY A 24 5.26 -16.81 3.87
CA GLY A 24 6.61 -16.32 4.14
C GLY A 24 6.97 -15.13 3.25
N VAL A 25 7.75 -15.37 2.19
CA VAL A 25 8.14 -14.36 1.18
C VAL A 25 7.59 -14.66 -0.22
N ASP A 26 6.73 -15.66 -0.37
CA ASP A 26 6.07 -15.98 -1.64
C ASP A 26 4.94 -14.99 -1.96
N LEU A 27 5.29 -13.95 -2.71
CA LEU A 27 4.34 -12.92 -3.13
C LEU A 27 3.27 -13.45 -4.09
N ALA A 28 3.60 -14.44 -4.94
CA ALA A 28 2.66 -14.95 -5.93
C ALA A 28 1.54 -15.76 -5.26
N GLY A 29 1.91 -16.64 -4.33
CA GLY A 29 0.95 -17.37 -3.49
C GLY A 29 0.05 -16.42 -2.69
N PHE A 30 0.64 -15.39 -2.09
CA PHE A 30 -0.11 -14.38 -1.33
C PHE A 30 -1.10 -13.59 -2.19
N ILE A 31 -0.70 -13.17 -3.40
CA ILE A 31 -1.59 -12.47 -4.35
C ILE A 31 -2.77 -13.36 -4.75
N ALA A 32 -2.51 -14.64 -5.07
CA ALA A 32 -3.56 -15.58 -5.44
C ALA A 32 -4.57 -15.76 -4.31
N GLU A 33 -4.10 -15.82 -3.06
CA GLU A 33 -4.98 -15.91 -1.90
C GLU A 33 -5.81 -14.62 -1.71
N LEU A 34 -5.20 -13.44 -1.84
CA LEU A 34 -5.94 -12.17 -1.74
C LEU A 34 -7.02 -12.06 -2.83
N GLN A 35 -6.71 -12.44 -4.07
CA GLN A 35 -7.68 -12.43 -5.16
C GLN A 35 -8.84 -13.41 -4.90
N ALA A 36 -8.55 -14.59 -4.35
CA ALA A 36 -9.57 -15.57 -3.98
C ALA A 36 -10.47 -15.09 -2.82
N ARG A 37 -9.91 -14.33 -1.86
CA ARG A 37 -10.65 -13.77 -0.72
C ARG A 37 -11.51 -12.55 -1.08
N HIS A 38 -11.20 -11.86 -2.17
CA HIS A 38 -11.88 -10.63 -2.61
C HIS A 38 -12.37 -10.72 -4.07
N PRO A 39 -13.23 -11.70 -4.42
CA PRO A 39 -13.69 -11.93 -5.81
C PRO A 39 -14.56 -10.79 -6.37
N GLU A 40 -15.09 -9.93 -5.50
CA GLU A 40 -15.85 -8.73 -5.87
C GLU A 40 -14.98 -7.60 -6.42
N GLN A 41 -13.67 -7.63 -6.15
CA GLN A 41 -12.72 -6.63 -6.61
C GLN A 41 -12.08 -7.01 -7.94
N PRO A 42 -11.71 -6.04 -8.80
CA PRO A 42 -10.88 -6.32 -9.96
C PRO A 42 -9.56 -6.98 -9.51
N ALA A 43 -9.19 -8.11 -10.12
CA ALA A 43 -7.99 -8.88 -9.74
C ALA A 43 -6.69 -8.06 -9.72
N ALA A 44 -6.64 -6.97 -10.48
CA ALA A 44 -5.52 -6.02 -10.50
C ALA A 44 -5.34 -5.28 -9.17
N LEU A 45 -6.41 -5.02 -8.40
CA LEU A 45 -6.34 -4.25 -7.16
C LEU A 45 -5.58 -5.01 -6.05
N PRO A 46 -5.94 -6.26 -5.69
CA PRO A 46 -5.17 -7.02 -4.70
C PRO A 46 -3.70 -7.22 -5.10
N SER A 47 -3.46 -7.48 -6.39
CA SER A 47 -2.09 -7.60 -6.91
C SER A 47 -1.29 -6.32 -6.72
N ARG A 48 -1.85 -5.16 -7.11
CA ARG A 48 -1.21 -3.85 -6.95
C ARG A 48 -0.90 -3.55 -5.48
N LEU A 49 -1.86 -3.77 -4.58
CA LEU A 49 -1.68 -3.53 -3.15
C LEU A 49 -0.60 -4.44 -2.55
N ALA A 50 -0.58 -5.72 -2.91
CA ALA A 50 0.44 -6.66 -2.44
C ALA A 50 1.85 -6.26 -2.91
N HIS A 51 1.99 -5.80 -4.17
CA HIS A 51 3.28 -5.29 -4.66
C HIS A 51 3.72 -3.99 -3.95
N ALA A 52 2.78 -3.12 -3.57
CA ALA A 52 3.10 -1.84 -2.94
C ALA A 52 3.35 -1.97 -1.43
N TYR A 53 2.57 -2.80 -0.73
CA TYR A 53 2.49 -2.80 0.73
C TYR A 53 2.75 -4.18 1.37
N GLY A 54 2.97 -5.22 0.56
CA GLY A 54 3.18 -6.58 1.05
C GLY A 54 2.01 -7.04 1.93
N SER A 55 2.33 -7.53 3.13
CA SER A 55 1.34 -8.09 4.05
C SER A 55 0.24 -7.12 4.49
N VAL A 56 0.51 -5.82 4.48
CA VAL A 56 -0.49 -4.78 4.79
C VAL A 56 -1.65 -4.78 3.79
N ALA A 57 -1.45 -5.30 2.56
CA ALA A 57 -2.51 -5.41 1.57
C ALA A 57 -3.73 -6.19 2.08
N ALA A 58 -3.51 -7.22 2.91
CA ALA A 58 -4.60 -7.98 3.52
C ALA A 58 -5.46 -7.11 4.44
N GLU A 59 -4.84 -6.24 5.24
CA GLU A 59 -5.55 -5.34 6.15
C GLU A 59 -6.33 -4.24 5.42
N LEU A 60 -5.75 -3.72 4.33
CA LEU A 60 -6.42 -2.73 3.49
C LEU A 60 -7.68 -3.30 2.83
N LEU A 61 -7.61 -4.55 2.35
CA LEU A 61 -8.72 -5.23 1.68
C LEU A 61 -9.77 -5.79 2.64
N ALA A 62 -9.39 -6.14 3.87
CA ALA A 62 -10.31 -6.66 4.88
C ALA A 62 -11.31 -5.61 5.40
N ARG A 63 -11.08 -4.32 5.12
CA ARG A 63 -11.94 -3.21 5.56
C ARG A 63 -12.66 -2.59 4.38
N PRO A 64 -13.81 -1.93 4.59
CA PRO A 64 -14.46 -1.16 3.54
C PRO A 64 -13.49 -0.15 2.92
N ALA A 65 -13.44 -0.15 1.58
CA ALA A 65 -12.52 0.68 0.79
C ALA A 65 -12.85 2.18 0.89
N GLY A 66 -14.13 2.52 1.10
CA GLY A 66 -14.62 3.90 1.03
C GLY A 66 -14.78 4.37 -0.42
N ASP A 67 -14.79 5.68 -0.62
CA ASP A 67 -14.95 6.27 -1.95
C ASP A 67 -13.73 6.00 -2.84
N GLU A 68 -13.99 5.79 -4.14
CA GLU A 68 -12.93 5.72 -5.15
C GLU A 68 -12.53 7.14 -5.57
N ILE A 69 -11.36 7.60 -5.12
CA ILE A 69 -10.89 8.97 -5.36
C ILE A 69 -10.29 9.11 -6.76
N ALA A 70 -9.63 8.06 -7.23
CA ALA A 70 -9.13 7.90 -8.58
C ALA A 70 -9.13 6.39 -8.93
N PRO A 71 -9.07 5.99 -10.21
CA PRO A 71 -9.26 4.59 -10.59
C PRO A 71 -8.32 3.62 -9.85
N GLY A 72 -8.90 2.72 -9.07
CA GLY A 72 -8.20 1.75 -8.25
C GLY A 72 -7.49 2.31 -7.02
N LEU A 73 -7.68 3.59 -6.67
CA LEU A 73 -7.17 4.25 -5.47
C LEU A 73 -8.35 4.72 -4.60
N PHE A 74 -8.58 3.95 -3.54
CA PHE A 74 -9.69 4.16 -2.64
C PHE A 74 -9.26 4.94 -1.40
N GLU A 75 -10.24 5.57 -0.76
CA GLU A 75 -10.05 6.38 0.43
C GLU A 75 -9.27 5.64 1.54
N ARG A 76 -9.55 4.35 1.76
CA ARG A 76 -8.85 3.51 2.75
C ARG A 76 -7.33 3.50 2.53
N GLU A 77 -6.89 3.38 1.29
CA GLU A 77 -5.46 3.37 0.96
C GLU A 77 -4.84 4.75 1.22
N LEU A 78 -5.53 5.83 0.84
CA LEU A 78 -5.07 7.19 1.13
C LEU A 78 -4.97 7.45 2.63
N GLN A 79 -5.93 6.97 3.42
CA GLN A 79 -5.89 7.05 4.88
C GLN A 79 -4.66 6.32 5.43
N TYR A 80 -4.42 5.09 4.99
CA TYR A 80 -3.22 4.33 5.38
C TYR A 80 -1.94 5.08 5.03
N LEU A 81 -1.83 5.62 3.82
CA LEU A 81 -0.65 6.34 3.37
C LEU A 81 -0.34 7.58 4.22
N VAL A 82 -1.38 8.30 4.68
CA VAL A 82 -1.19 9.45 5.57
C VAL A 82 -0.84 8.99 6.99
N ASP A 83 -1.56 8.00 7.52
CA ASP A 83 -1.47 7.60 8.93
C ASP A 83 -0.19 6.81 9.24
N HIS A 84 0.29 6.01 8.28
CA HIS A 84 1.38 5.03 8.49
C HIS A 84 2.59 5.26 7.59
N GLU A 85 2.44 5.96 6.45
CA GLU A 85 3.51 6.17 5.47
C GLU A 85 3.94 7.65 5.34
N TRP A 86 3.46 8.51 6.24
CA TRP A 86 3.74 9.95 6.33
C TRP A 86 3.48 10.72 5.03
N ALA A 87 2.51 10.30 4.22
CA ALA A 87 2.10 11.07 3.06
C ALA A 87 1.43 12.39 3.51
N ARG A 88 1.95 13.53 3.03
CA ARG A 88 1.41 14.87 3.36
C ARG A 88 0.98 15.64 2.13
N SER A 89 1.15 15.06 0.94
CA SER A 89 0.87 15.70 -0.33
C SER A 89 0.50 14.67 -1.39
N ALA A 90 -0.20 15.09 -2.44
CA ALA A 90 -0.49 14.23 -3.57
C ALA A 90 0.81 13.72 -4.21
N GLU A 91 1.89 14.49 -4.11
CA GLU A 91 3.20 14.08 -4.61
C GLU A 91 3.76 12.87 -3.84
N ASP A 92 3.62 12.85 -2.50
CA ASP A 92 4.01 11.69 -1.68
C ASP A 92 3.27 10.43 -2.13
N VAL A 93 1.95 10.53 -2.27
CA VAL A 93 1.09 9.42 -2.68
C VAL A 93 1.45 8.95 -4.08
N LEU A 94 1.43 9.85 -5.06
CA LEU A 94 1.46 9.51 -6.49
C LEU A 94 2.85 9.13 -6.98
N TRP A 95 3.91 9.72 -6.42
CA TRP A 95 5.27 9.57 -6.96
C TRP A 95 6.24 8.84 -6.04
N ARG A 96 5.98 8.77 -4.73
CA ARG A 96 6.85 8.04 -3.79
C ARG A 96 6.24 6.71 -3.36
N ARG A 97 5.00 6.70 -2.88
CA ARG A 97 4.38 5.53 -2.23
C ARG A 97 3.73 4.56 -3.20
N SER A 98 3.01 5.06 -4.21
CA SER A 98 2.20 4.20 -5.10
C SER A 98 2.68 4.15 -6.55
N LYS A 99 3.39 5.18 -7.03
CA LYS A 99 3.73 5.39 -8.45
C LYS A 99 2.54 5.54 -9.41
N LEU A 100 1.32 5.73 -8.88
CA LEU A 100 0.10 5.94 -9.69
C LEU A 100 0.17 7.21 -10.55
N GLY A 101 1.01 8.18 -10.20
CA GLY A 101 1.25 9.38 -11.02
C GLY A 101 1.75 9.07 -12.45
N LEU A 102 2.35 7.90 -12.68
CA LEU A 102 2.77 7.44 -14.01
C LEU A 102 1.59 7.07 -14.92
N HIS A 103 0.44 6.75 -14.34
CA HIS A 103 -0.72 6.22 -15.07
C HIS A 103 -1.92 7.17 -15.06
N TYR A 104 -1.98 8.05 -14.05
CA TYR A 104 -3.09 8.96 -13.89
C TYR A 104 -2.98 10.20 -14.77
N THR A 105 -4.11 10.57 -15.36
CA THR A 105 -4.32 11.87 -16.02
C THR A 105 -4.24 13.02 -15.01
N ALA A 106 -4.03 14.23 -15.50
CA ALA A 106 -4.00 15.43 -14.65
C ALA A 106 -5.26 15.60 -13.78
N ALA A 107 -6.45 15.25 -14.31
CA ALA A 107 -7.70 15.34 -13.57
C ALA A 107 -7.76 14.34 -12.40
N GLN A 108 -7.24 13.12 -12.59
CA GLN A 108 -7.15 12.09 -11.54
C GLN A 108 -6.12 12.47 -10.48
N GLN A 109 -4.96 12.99 -10.88
CA GLN A 109 -3.96 13.51 -9.93
C GLN A 109 -4.53 14.66 -9.09
N ALA A 110 -5.29 15.56 -9.71
CA ALA A 110 -5.97 16.66 -9.02
C ALA A 110 -7.07 16.17 -8.07
N ALA A 111 -7.72 15.04 -8.34
CA ALA A 111 -8.69 14.45 -7.41
C ALA A 111 -8.01 13.98 -6.11
N VAL A 112 -6.84 13.35 -6.22
CA VAL A 112 -6.03 12.94 -5.06
C VAL A 112 -5.56 14.15 -4.26
N ALA A 113 -5.13 15.22 -4.94
CA ALA A 113 -4.77 16.47 -4.27
C ALA A 113 -5.94 17.08 -3.50
N ARG A 114 -7.12 17.18 -4.12
CA ARG A 114 -8.33 17.71 -3.45
C ARG A 114 -8.72 16.90 -2.22
N TRP A 115 -8.61 15.57 -2.28
CA TRP A 115 -8.93 14.74 -1.12
C TRP A 115 -7.96 15.01 0.04
N LEU A 116 -6.66 15.15 -0.25
CA LEU A 116 -5.65 15.46 0.78
C LEU A 116 -5.81 16.87 1.37
N ASP A 117 -6.18 17.86 0.56
CA ASP A 117 -6.40 19.24 1.02
C ASP A 117 -7.69 19.38 1.85
N ALA A 118 -8.67 18.49 1.64
CA ALA A 118 -9.96 18.51 2.33
C ALA A 118 -9.96 17.70 3.65
N ARG A 119 -8.85 17.03 3.97
CA ARG A 119 -8.66 16.21 5.16
C ARG A 119 -8.27 17.06 6.37
#